data_AF-A0A4V1AYY7-F1
#
_entry.id   AF-A0A4V1AYY7-F1
#
_cell.length_a   1.000
_cell.length_b   1.000
_cell.length_c   1.000
_cell.angle_alpha   90.00
_cell.angle_beta   90.00
_cell.angle_gamma   90.00
#
_symmetry.space_group_name_H-M   'P 1'
#
loop_
_entity.id
_entity.type
_entity.pdbx_description
1 polymer ?
#
loop_
_entity_poly.entity_id
_entity_poly.type
_entity_poly.pdbx_seq_one_letter_code
_entity_poly.pdbx_strand_id
1 'polypeptide(L)' 'MDRKKAEHVLIEADEVADLVLEGFDMTIGTAEGRALYDRAFNTYVRSEIGDLPMAELYDALKGSTEPVTSIAQL' A
#
# COMPACT_ATOMS: atom_id res chain seq x y z
N MET A 1 2.58 -11.39 6.28
CA MET A 1 1.26 -10.72 6.26
C MET A 1 0.37 -11.43 5.25
N ASP A 2 -0.95 -11.49 5.47
CA ASP A 2 -1.86 -12.05 4.46
C ASP A 2 -2.23 -11.03 3.39
N ARG A 3 -2.63 -11.55 2.21
CA ARG A 3 -2.97 -10.73 1.05
C ARG A 3 -4.14 -9.78 1.31
N LYS A 4 -5.19 -10.21 2.02
CA LYS A 4 -6.38 -9.38 2.25
C LYS A 4 -6.03 -8.19 3.13
N LYS A 5 -5.23 -8.40 4.17
CA LYS A 5 -4.73 -7.31 5.01
C LYS A 5 -3.87 -6.34 4.20
N ALA A 6 -2.99 -6.84 3.34
CA ALA A 6 -2.16 -5.98 2.50
C ALA A 6 -2.99 -5.13 1.51
N GLU A 7 -3.99 -5.74 0.86
CA GLU A 7 -4.94 -5.02 -0.01
C GLU A 7 -5.69 -3.93 0.76
N HIS A 8 -6.23 -4.28 1.93
CA HIS A 8 -6.99 -3.35 2.77
C HIS A 8 -6.16 -2.15 3.21
N VAL A 9 -4.96 -2.36 3.74
CA VAL A 9 -4.07 -1.29 4.20
C VAL A 9 -3.73 -0.31 3.07
N LEU A 10 -3.50 -0.80 1.85
CA LEU A 10 -3.15 0.06 0.72
C LEU A 10 -4.34 0.87 0.21
N ILE A 11 -5.55 0.29 0.23
CA ILE A 11 -6.78 1.01 -0.14
C ILE A 11 -7.07 2.11 0.88
N GLU A 12 -7.02 1.80 2.18
CA GLU A 12 -7.28 2.80 3.21
C GLU A 12 -6.20 3.90 3.24
N ALA A 13 -4.94 3.54 2.98
CA ALA A 13 -3.86 4.53 2.85
C ALA A 13 -4.10 5.52 1.70
N ASP A 14 -4.62 5.03 0.57
CA ASP A 14 -4.98 5.85 -0.60
C ASP A 14 -6.15 6.79 -0.25
N GLU A 15 -7.23 6.25 0.32
CA GLU A 15 -8.41 7.03 0.74
C GLU A 15 -8.05 8.14 1.75
N VAL A 16 -7.17 7.83 2.72
CA VAL A 16 -6.70 8.81 3.71
C VAL A 16 -5.81 9.87 3.06
N ALA A 17 -4.92 9.48 2.15
CA ALA A 17 -4.04 10.43 1.47
C ALA A 17 -4.83 11.39 0.59
N ASP A 18 -5.84 10.90 -0.14
CA ASP A 18 -6.75 11.72 -0.94
C ASP A 18 -7.58 12.67 -0.07
N LEU A 19 -8.13 12.19 1.05
CA LEU A 19 -8.84 13.05 2.01
C LEU A 19 -7.96 14.19 2.54
N VAL A 20 -6.68 13.92 2.79
CA VAL A 20 -5.73 14.96 3.20
C VAL A 20 -5.52 15.98 2.09
N LEU A 21 -5.38 15.56 0.83
CA LEU A 21 -5.26 16.49 -0.28
C LEU A 21 -6.48 17.41 -0.40
N GLU A 22 -7.69 16.84 -0.33
CA GLU A 22 -8.94 17.59 -0.33
C GLU A 22 -9.00 18.60 0.81
N GLY A 23 -8.60 18.19 2.02
CA GLY A 23 -8.59 19.07 3.20
C GLY A 23 -7.65 20.28 3.09
N PHE A 24 -6.63 20.20 2.25
CA PHE A 24 -5.69 21.30 1.98
C PHE A 24 -5.95 22.02 0.66
N ASP A 25 -7.04 21.71 -0.05
CA ASP A 25 -7.35 22.22 -1.39
C ASP A 25 -6.16 21.99 -2.37
N MET A 26 -5.53 20.83 -2.25
CA MET A 26 -4.39 20.41 -3.06
C MET A 26 -4.79 19.27 -3.99
N THR A 27 -3.96 19.07 -5.02
CA THR A 27 -4.13 17.96 -5.97
C THR A 27 -2.81 17.21 -6.13
N ILE A 28 -2.87 15.92 -6.40
CA ILE A 28 -1.67 15.09 -6.65
C ILE A 28 -0.88 15.50 -7.91
N GLY A 29 -1.45 16.40 -8.73
CA GLY A 29 -0.85 16.91 -9.95
C GLY A 29 0.28 17.92 -9.71
N THR A 30 0.37 18.53 -8.53
CA THR A 30 1.45 19.46 -8.17
C THR A 30 2.56 18.75 -7.41
N ALA A 31 3.75 19.36 -7.36
CA ALA A 31 4.88 18.80 -6.61
C ALA A 31 4.57 18.76 -5.10
N GLU A 32 3.97 19.83 -4.59
CA GLU A 32 3.57 19.98 -3.19
C GLU A 32 2.48 18.99 -2.82
N GLY A 33 1.46 18.83 -3.67
CA GLY A 33 0.39 17.87 -3.45
C GLY A 33 0.90 16.43 -3.48
N ARG A 34 1.77 16.08 -4.42
CA ARG A 34 2.40 14.74 -4.45
C ARG A 34 3.20 14.46 -3.18
N ALA A 35 3.99 15.43 -2.72
CA ALA A 35 4.75 15.28 -1.48
C ALA A 35 3.84 15.12 -0.25
N LEU A 36 2.70 15.82 -0.22
CA LEU A 36 1.72 15.69 0.85
C LEU A 36 1.03 14.32 0.82
N TYR A 37 0.62 13.87 -0.36
CA TYR A 37 0.04 12.54 -0.58
C TYR A 37 1.01 11.44 -0.11
N ASP A 38 2.26 11.46 -0.60
CA ASP A 38 3.26 10.45 -0.26
C ASP A 38 3.50 10.42 1.26
N ARG A 39 3.52 11.58 1.91
CA ARG A 39 3.68 11.67 3.36
C ARG A 39 2.47 11.09 4.10
N ALA A 40 1.25 11.44 3.71
CA ALA A 40 0.03 10.94 4.35
C ALA A 40 -0.10 9.42 4.18
N PHE A 41 0.06 8.94 2.95
CA PHE A 41 0.01 7.53 2.59
C PHE A 41 1.01 6.71 3.41
N ASN A 42 2.30 7.08 3.40
CA ASN A 42 3.32 6.35 4.14
C ASN A 42 3.14 6.42 5.66
N THR A 43 2.59 7.52 6.17
CA THR A 43 2.28 7.66 7.60
C THR A 43 1.18 6.68 8.00
N TYR A 44 0.11 6.59 7.20
CA TYR A 44 -0.97 5.65 7.45
C TYR A 44 -0.51 4.20 7.35
N VAL A 45 0.24 3.85 6.30
CA VAL A 45 0.80 2.50 6.17
C VAL A 45 1.62 2.15 7.42
N ARG A 46 2.51 3.05 7.85
CA ARG A 46 3.33 2.83 9.05
C ARG A 46 2.50 2.71 10.33
N SER A 47 1.35 3.38 10.46
CA SER A 47 0.48 3.18 11.64
C SER A 47 -0.17 1.80 11.66
N GLU A 48 -0.46 1.22 10.49
CA GLU A 48 -1.14 -0.09 10.39
C GLU A 48 -0.19 -1.29 10.50
N ILE A 49 1.02 -1.17 9.95
CA ILE A 49 1.98 -2.30 9.88
C ILE A 49 3.27 -2.07 10.67
N GLY A 50 3.42 -0.92 11.32
CA GLY A 50 4.63 -0.54 12.05
C GLY A 50 5.83 -0.36 11.12
N ASP A 51 6.99 -0.88 11.55
CA ASP A 51 8.25 -0.80 10.81
C ASP A 51 8.41 -1.87 9.71
N LEU A 52 7.34 -2.61 9.40
CA LEU A 52 7.38 -3.60 8.33
C LEU A 52 7.72 -2.91 6.98
N PRO A 53 8.68 -3.43 6.20
CA PRO A 53 9.02 -2.85 4.90
C PRO A 53 7.83 -2.85 3.93
N MET A 54 7.70 -1.81 3.11
CA MET A 54 6.67 -1.74 2.05
C MET A 54 6.76 -2.92 1.07
N ALA A 55 7.96 -3.49 0.88
CA ALA A 55 8.16 -4.68 0.05
C ALA A 55 7.32 -5.88 0.53
N GLU A 56 7.12 -6.04 1.84
CA GLU A 56 6.32 -7.13 2.42
C GLU A 56 4.83 -6.97 2.13
N LEU A 57 4.33 -5.73 2.00
CA LEU A 57 2.97 -5.46 1.49
C LEU A 57 2.85 -5.95 0.05
N TYR A 58 3.80 -5.55 -0.82
CA TYR A 58 3.79 -5.92 -2.23
C TYR A 58 3.97 -7.43 -2.44
N ASP A 59 4.79 -8.09 -1.63
CA ASP A 59 4.98 -9.53 -1.70
C ASP A 59 3.74 -10.30 -1.22
N ALA A 60 3.06 -9.80 -0.19
CA ALA A 60 1.76 -10.33 0.22
C ALA A 60 0.69 -10.18 -0.90
N LEU A 61 0.70 -9.07 -1.66
CA LEU A 61 -0.20 -8.84 -2.79
C LEU A 61 0.06 -9.78 -3.97
N LYS A 62 1.34 -10.03 -4.29
CA LYS A 62 1.73 -10.97 -5.36
C LYS A 62 1.33 -12.41 -5.05
N GLY A 63 0.96 -12.67 -3.79
CA GLY A 63 0.91 -14.01 -3.22
C GLY A 63 2.34 -14.45 -2.96
N SER A 64 2.62 -14.85 -1.73
CA SER A 64 3.77 -15.72 -1.42
C SER A 64 3.99 -16.65 -2.61
N THR A 65 5.08 -16.46 -3.35
CA THR A 65 5.47 -17.35 -4.44
C THR A 65 5.87 -18.67 -3.81
N GLU A 66 4.90 -19.47 -3.40
CA GLU A 66 5.10 -20.90 -3.40
C GLU A 66 5.36 -21.27 -4.86
N PRO A 67 6.44 -22.02 -5.15
CA PRO A 67 6.64 -22.52 -6.50
C PRO A 67 5.39 -23.28 -6.88
N VAL A 68 4.76 -22.90 -7.99
CA VAL A 68 3.79 -23.76 -8.67
C VAL A 68 4.56 -25.01 -9.01
N THR A 69 4.52 -26.00 -8.11
CA THR A 69 5.02 -27.33 -8.38
C THR A 69 4.04 -27.86 -9.39
N SER A 70 4.39 -27.69 -10.66
CA SER A 70 3.70 -28.31 -11.78
C SER A 70 3.76 -29.80 -11.54
N ILE A 71 2.73 -30.33 -10.89
CA ILE A 71 2.48 -31.77 -10.85
C ILE A 71 1.91 -32.13 -12.22
N ALA A 72 2.73 -31.99 -13.26
CA ALA A 72 2.59 -32.81 -14.45
C ALA A 72 3.08 -34.22 -14.07
N GLN A 73 2.28 -34.91 -13.26
CA GLN A 73 2.41 -36.33 -13.03
C GLN A 73 1.80 -37.06 -14.23
N LEU A 74 2.70 -37.71 -14.97
CA LEU A 74 2.61 -38.99 -15.69
C LEU A 74 1.50 -39.16 -16.75
#